data_AF-A0A382SPX1-F1
#
_entry.id   AF-A0A382SPX1-F1
#
_cell.length_a   1.000
_cell.length_b   1.000
_cell.length_c   1.000
_cell.angle_alpha   90.00
_cell.angle_beta   90.00
_cell.angle_gamma   90.00
#
_symmetry.space_group_name_H-M   'P 1'
#
loop_
_entity.id
_entity.type
_entity.pdbx_description
1 polymer ?
#
loop_
_entity_poly.entity_id
_entity_poly.type
_entity_poly.pdbx_seq_one_letter_code
_entity_poly.pdbx_strand_id
1 'polypeptide(L)'
;ASLRESVVSHAKHLNVIPNSVTAAEATLSMTFTPTGSPTSLTIAKNTKFTSSISGVSYNFATTTTRSIIPINSVYAITDLKVKEGTILNKKYTVNLSDTTQRFLIPNTNVDTSTITIQVQNSASDTGVATWTDGNSLDVTTISSNQKVFWIQEVEGGTYEILFGDGAVGKQLADGNIIFIEYMVTSGDVANKASTFTAVGTVAGLSSSNYVLTTADVASGGSPIESVTSLKNNAPKLYQAQKRATTKEDYKSILLGERSDIESVTIYGGEDASPPVYGKVYIAVKPTGNASYSSATKDSIKSAILNRNS
;
A
#
# COMPACT_ATOMS: atom_id res chain seq x y z
N ALA A 1 23.27 -0.90 -17.64
CA ALA A 1 23.05 -1.72 -16.43
C ALA A 1 22.14 -2.91 -16.75
N SER A 2 22.60 -4.15 -16.57
CA SER A 2 21.80 -5.38 -16.68
C SER A 2 21.26 -5.87 -15.33
N LEU A 3 21.99 -5.62 -14.24
CA LEU A 3 21.60 -5.93 -12.87
C LEU A 3 20.57 -4.93 -12.34
N ARG A 4 19.49 -5.42 -11.70
CA ARG A 4 18.41 -4.61 -11.12
C ARG A 4 18.94 -3.53 -10.19
N GLU A 5 19.81 -3.89 -9.27
CA GLU A 5 20.38 -3.01 -8.24
C GLU A 5 21.05 -1.78 -8.86
N SER A 6 21.79 -1.97 -9.96
CA SER A 6 22.40 -0.86 -10.68
C SER A 6 21.34 0.07 -11.28
N VAL A 7 20.27 -0.46 -11.85
CA VAL A 7 19.17 0.35 -12.42
C VAL A 7 18.42 1.11 -11.34
N VAL A 8 18.12 0.45 -10.21
CA VAL A 8 17.49 1.06 -9.03
C VAL A 8 18.35 2.20 -8.49
N SER A 9 19.68 2.00 -8.39
CA SER A 9 20.61 3.04 -7.96
C SER A 9 20.61 4.28 -8.88
N HIS A 10 20.44 4.09 -10.20
CA HIS A 10 20.32 5.22 -11.13
C HIS A 10 18.95 5.90 -11.03
N ALA A 11 17.86 5.12 -10.90
CA ALA A 11 16.52 5.67 -10.68
C ALA A 11 16.45 6.50 -9.38
N LYS A 12 17.16 6.07 -8.33
CA LYS A 12 17.30 6.82 -7.08
C LYS A 12 17.94 8.20 -7.29
N HIS A 13 18.98 8.31 -8.13
CA HIS A 13 19.56 9.62 -8.48
C HIS A 13 18.56 10.54 -9.18
N LEU A 14 17.55 9.98 -9.84
CA LEU A 14 16.45 10.70 -10.47
C LEU A 14 15.26 10.93 -9.53
N ASN A 15 15.40 10.62 -8.24
CA ASN A 15 14.33 10.69 -7.23
C ASN A 15 13.09 9.83 -7.61
N VAL A 16 13.33 8.71 -8.28
CA VAL A 16 12.31 7.71 -8.64
C VAL A 16 12.52 6.47 -7.78
N ILE A 17 11.46 6.06 -7.09
CA ILE A 17 11.43 4.86 -6.26
C ILE A 17 10.69 3.78 -7.06
N PRO A 18 11.31 2.62 -7.33
CA PRO A 18 10.65 1.54 -8.06
C PRO A 18 9.41 1.02 -7.32
N ASN A 19 8.41 0.55 -8.07
CA ASN A 19 7.28 -0.13 -7.44
C ASN A 19 7.69 -1.47 -6.84
N SER A 20 7.26 -1.69 -5.59
CA SER A 20 7.40 -2.96 -4.88
C SER A 20 6.37 -3.99 -5.38
N VAL A 21 6.45 -5.21 -4.86
CA VAL A 21 5.39 -6.21 -5.06
C VAL A 21 4.13 -5.67 -4.39
N THR A 22 2.98 -5.63 -5.09
CA THR A 22 1.72 -5.18 -4.48
C THR A 22 0.88 -6.39 -4.12
N ALA A 23 0.29 -6.39 -2.91
CA ALA A 23 -0.60 -7.44 -2.47
C ALA A 23 -1.96 -7.36 -3.17
N ALA A 24 -2.50 -8.50 -3.60
CA ALA A 24 -3.87 -8.58 -4.10
C ALA A 24 -4.87 -8.20 -2.99
N GLU A 25 -5.81 -7.30 -3.29
CA GLU A 25 -6.83 -6.82 -2.34
C GLU A 25 -8.21 -7.28 -2.78
N ALA A 26 -8.99 -7.82 -1.84
CA ALA A 26 -10.41 -8.15 -2.00
C ALA A 26 -11.26 -7.33 -1.03
N THR A 27 -12.52 -7.07 -1.41
CA THR A 27 -13.51 -6.44 -0.55
C THR A 27 -14.52 -7.48 -0.11
N LEU A 28 -14.67 -7.67 1.21
CA LEU A 28 -15.62 -8.60 1.81
C LEU A 28 -16.82 -7.82 2.39
N SER A 29 -17.98 -8.46 2.34
CA SER A 29 -19.19 -8.04 3.03
C SER A 29 -19.52 -9.07 4.09
N MET A 30 -19.82 -8.62 5.30
CA MET A 30 -20.17 -9.47 6.42
C MET A 30 -21.38 -8.94 7.18
N THR A 31 -22.29 -9.83 7.55
CA THR A 31 -23.39 -9.55 8.47
C THR A 31 -23.27 -10.47 9.67
N PHE A 32 -23.34 -9.91 10.88
CA PHE A 32 -23.14 -10.62 12.13
C PHE A 32 -24.43 -10.73 12.93
N THR A 33 -24.59 -11.86 13.62
CA THR A 33 -25.67 -12.17 14.55
C THR A 33 -25.06 -12.49 15.92
N PRO A 34 -24.52 -11.49 16.66
CA PRO A 34 -23.98 -11.73 17.99
C PRO A 34 -25.07 -12.18 18.97
N THR A 35 -24.67 -12.92 20.01
CA THR A 35 -25.56 -13.17 21.16
C THR A 35 -25.75 -11.87 21.95
N GLY A 36 -27.00 -11.49 22.21
CA GLY A 36 -27.32 -10.24 22.91
C GLY A 36 -27.34 -9.01 21.99
N SER A 37 -26.99 -7.85 22.53
CA SER A 37 -27.01 -6.58 21.79
C SER A 37 -25.81 -5.70 22.17
N PRO A 38 -24.58 -6.10 21.81
CA PRO A 38 -23.38 -5.32 22.10
C PRO A 38 -23.43 -3.94 21.44
N THR A 39 -22.82 -2.92 22.05
CA THR A 39 -22.81 -1.57 21.48
C THR A 39 -22.06 -1.48 20.15
N SER A 40 -21.05 -2.33 19.97
CA SER A 40 -20.29 -2.45 18.73
C SER A 40 -19.62 -3.83 18.61
N LEU A 41 -19.25 -4.20 17.40
CA LEU A 41 -18.34 -5.30 17.10
C LEU A 41 -17.04 -4.75 16.53
N THR A 42 -15.91 -5.40 16.80
CA THR A 42 -14.59 -4.96 16.31
C THR A 42 -13.90 -6.07 15.56
N ILE A 43 -13.66 -5.88 14.27
CA ILE A 43 -12.76 -6.72 13.48
C ILE A 43 -11.35 -6.16 13.66
N ALA A 44 -10.50 -6.89 14.38
CA ALA A 44 -9.13 -6.46 14.60
C ALA A 44 -8.32 -6.46 13.29
N LYS A 45 -7.29 -5.61 13.23
CA LYS A 45 -6.20 -5.78 12.26
C LYS A 45 -5.63 -7.21 12.38
N ASN A 46 -5.14 -7.74 11.26
CA ASN A 46 -4.61 -9.11 11.16
C ASN A 46 -5.65 -10.21 11.45
N THR A 47 -6.95 -9.92 11.26
CA THR A 47 -7.97 -10.97 11.15
C THR A 47 -7.73 -11.72 9.85
N LYS A 48 -7.62 -13.04 9.92
CA LYS A 48 -7.14 -13.88 8.83
C LYS A 48 -8.28 -14.54 8.06
N PHE A 49 -8.09 -14.66 6.76
CA PHE A 49 -8.97 -15.33 5.82
C PHE A 49 -8.12 -16.20 4.89
N THR A 50 -8.72 -17.23 4.30
CA THR A 50 -8.11 -18.04 3.26
C THR A 50 -8.99 -18.04 2.03
N SER A 51 -8.36 -18.03 0.87
CA SER A 51 -9.00 -18.32 -0.42
C SER A 51 -8.23 -19.42 -1.14
N SER A 52 -8.84 -20.04 -2.15
CA SER A 52 -8.19 -21.05 -2.97
C SER A 52 -8.41 -20.74 -4.44
N ILE A 53 -7.33 -20.71 -5.22
CA ILE A 53 -7.35 -20.56 -6.67
C ILE A 53 -6.70 -21.81 -7.26
N SER A 54 -7.46 -22.57 -8.07
CA SER A 54 -6.97 -23.79 -8.73
C SER A 54 -6.32 -24.81 -7.77
N GLY A 55 -6.84 -24.92 -6.55
CA GLY A 55 -6.34 -25.84 -5.52
C GLY A 55 -5.15 -25.33 -4.69
N VAL A 56 -4.63 -24.12 -4.99
CA VAL A 56 -3.59 -23.46 -4.19
C VAL A 56 -4.25 -22.52 -3.20
N SER A 57 -3.94 -22.67 -1.91
CA SER A 57 -4.47 -21.83 -0.84
C SER A 57 -3.61 -20.58 -0.63
N TYR A 58 -4.27 -19.44 -0.47
CA TYR A 58 -3.66 -18.13 -0.22
C TYR A 58 -4.24 -17.53 1.06
N ASN A 59 -3.37 -16.89 1.85
CA ASN A 59 -3.74 -16.24 3.11
C ASN A 59 -4.02 -14.76 2.87
N PHE A 60 -5.12 -14.27 3.43
CA PHE A 60 -5.50 -12.86 3.40
C PHE A 60 -5.64 -12.34 4.83
N ALA A 61 -5.34 -11.06 5.04
CA ALA A 61 -5.45 -10.42 6.33
C ALA A 61 -6.04 -9.02 6.23
N THR A 62 -6.78 -8.60 7.26
CA THR A 62 -7.17 -7.20 7.42
C THR A 62 -5.94 -6.35 7.76
N THR A 63 -5.77 -5.22 7.09
CA THR A 63 -4.64 -4.30 7.34
C THR A 63 -4.96 -3.19 8.36
N THR A 64 -6.24 -3.03 8.70
CA THR A 64 -6.74 -2.04 9.66
C THR A 64 -7.80 -2.66 10.56
N THR A 65 -7.95 -2.10 11.76
CA THR A 65 -9.06 -2.44 12.66
C THR A 65 -10.33 -1.72 12.20
N ARG A 66 -11.45 -2.44 12.17
CA ARG A 66 -12.77 -1.89 11.81
C ARG A 66 -13.75 -2.07 12.95
N SER A 67 -14.40 -0.98 13.36
CA SER A 67 -15.51 -0.99 14.32
C SER A 67 -16.84 -0.97 13.57
N ILE A 68 -17.79 -1.79 14.02
CA ILE A 68 -19.12 -1.96 13.45
C ILE A 68 -20.12 -1.52 14.51
N ILE A 69 -20.86 -0.46 14.22
CA ILE A 69 -21.97 0.02 15.04
C ILE A 69 -23.26 -0.45 14.37
N PRO A 70 -24.19 -1.11 15.08
CA PRO A 70 -25.39 -1.65 14.48
C PRO A 70 -26.33 -0.54 13.99
N ILE A 71 -26.96 -0.76 12.83
CA ILE A 71 -28.03 0.08 12.30
C ILE A 71 -29.30 -0.76 12.29
N ASN A 72 -30.37 -0.30 12.94
CA ASN A 72 -31.61 -1.06 13.10
C ASN A 72 -31.37 -2.50 13.64
N SER A 73 -30.46 -2.63 14.61
CA SER A 73 -30.03 -3.92 15.20
C SER A 73 -29.31 -4.88 14.25
N VAL A 74 -28.93 -4.44 13.05
CA VAL A 74 -28.12 -5.22 12.11
C VAL A 74 -26.67 -4.79 12.20
N TYR A 75 -25.78 -5.74 12.52
CA TYR A 75 -24.34 -5.55 12.49
C TYR A 75 -23.84 -5.95 11.10
N ALA A 76 -23.49 -5.00 10.26
CA ALA A 76 -22.99 -5.28 8.93
C ALA A 76 -21.81 -4.37 8.56
N ILE A 77 -20.94 -4.89 7.71
CA ILE A 77 -19.87 -4.16 7.05
C ILE A 77 -19.84 -4.62 5.59
N THR A 78 -19.82 -3.69 4.64
CA THR A 78 -19.84 -4.02 3.21
C THR A 78 -18.51 -3.77 2.50
N ASP A 79 -17.58 -3.11 3.19
CA ASP A 79 -16.30 -2.61 2.67
C ASP A 79 -15.09 -3.14 3.46
N LEU A 80 -15.17 -4.39 3.95
CA LEU A 80 -14.06 -5.00 4.69
C LEU A 80 -12.94 -5.40 3.72
N LYS A 81 -11.90 -4.56 3.64
CA LYS A 81 -10.72 -4.82 2.82
C LYS A 81 -9.81 -5.88 3.45
N VAL A 82 -9.40 -6.85 2.65
CA VAL A 82 -8.40 -7.85 3.01
C VAL A 82 -7.33 -7.92 1.92
N LYS A 83 -6.06 -7.98 2.32
CA LYS A 83 -4.91 -8.11 1.42
C LYS A 83 -4.27 -9.48 1.53
N GLU A 84 -3.81 -10.04 0.41
CA GLU A 84 -3.06 -11.29 0.40
C GLU A 84 -1.69 -11.10 1.04
N GLY A 85 -1.30 -12.05 1.89
CA GLY A 85 0.01 -12.11 2.48
C GLY A 85 -0.01 -12.35 3.98
N THR A 86 1.17 -12.21 4.57
CA THR A 86 1.39 -12.36 6.00
C THR A 86 1.96 -11.08 6.57
N ILE A 87 1.30 -10.55 7.60
CA ILE A 87 1.81 -9.41 8.36
C ILE A 87 2.94 -9.87 9.27
N LEU A 88 4.10 -9.25 9.13
CA LEU A 88 5.30 -9.48 9.92
C LEU A 88 5.70 -8.21 10.67
N ASN A 89 6.49 -8.39 11.72
CA ASN A 89 6.98 -7.30 12.55
C ASN A 89 8.50 -7.41 12.70
N LYS A 90 9.19 -6.27 12.62
CA LYS A 90 10.61 -6.14 12.91
C LYS A 90 10.81 -5.00 13.89
N LYS A 91 11.69 -5.20 14.87
CA LYS A 91 12.07 -4.19 15.85
C LYS A 91 13.55 -3.85 15.75
N TYR A 92 13.87 -2.57 15.92
CA TYR A 92 15.22 -2.07 16.11
C TYR A 92 15.29 -1.19 17.37
N THR A 93 16.45 -1.17 18.02
CA THR A 93 16.78 -0.18 19.04
C THR A 93 17.86 0.73 18.46
N VAL A 94 17.59 2.03 18.46
CA VAL A 94 18.51 3.04 17.92
C VAL A 94 19.75 3.10 18.80
N ASN A 95 20.92 3.02 18.16
CA ASN A 95 22.23 3.17 18.78
C ASN A 95 23.01 4.21 17.98
N LEU A 96 23.01 5.46 18.44
CA LEU A 96 23.69 6.55 17.75
C LEU A 96 25.22 6.46 17.83
N SER A 97 25.76 5.57 18.67
CA SER A 97 27.21 5.28 18.70
C SER A 97 27.63 4.36 17.56
N ASP A 98 26.71 3.63 16.94
CA ASP A 98 26.96 2.80 15.77
C ASP A 98 26.65 3.58 14.49
N THR A 99 27.69 4.15 13.88
CA THR A 99 27.55 4.91 12.63
C THR A 99 27.23 4.04 11.41
N THR A 100 27.23 2.71 11.55
CA THR A 100 26.92 1.75 10.49
C THR A 100 25.52 1.17 10.62
N GLN A 101 24.76 1.57 11.65
CA GLN A 101 23.42 1.06 11.90
C GLN A 101 22.48 1.40 10.74
N ARG A 102 21.80 0.37 10.23
CA ARG A 102 20.78 0.45 9.18
C ARG A 102 19.50 -0.20 9.66
N PHE A 103 18.35 0.33 9.25
CA PHE A 103 17.04 -0.20 9.62
C PHE A 103 16.43 -0.95 8.43
N LEU A 104 16.81 -2.23 8.29
CA LEU A 104 16.43 -3.06 7.14
C LEU A 104 15.17 -3.89 7.39
N ILE A 105 14.35 -4.07 6.36
CA ILE A 105 13.29 -5.08 6.31
C ILE A 105 13.86 -6.35 5.69
N PRO A 106 13.99 -7.47 6.43
CA PRO A 106 14.74 -8.65 6.00
C PRO A 106 13.92 -9.58 5.07
N ASN A 107 13.09 -9.01 4.19
CA ASN A 107 12.24 -9.74 3.25
C ASN A 107 12.20 -9.01 1.91
N THR A 108 12.09 -9.76 0.81
CA THR A 108 12.13 -9.22 -0.56
C THR A 108 10.74 -8.93 -1.14
N ASN A 109 9.74 -9.77 -0.85
CA ASN A 109 8.38 -9.65 -1.40
C ASN A 109 7.49 -8.78 -0.51
N VAL A 110 7.99 -7.60 -0.15
CA VAL A 110 7.31 -6.69 0.78
C VAL A 110 6.42 -5.74 -0.02
N ASP A 111 5.13 -5.68 0.33
CA ASP A 111 4.25 -4.61 -0.14
C ASP A 111 4.53 -3.34 0.67
N THR A 112 5.32 -2.44 0.08
CA THR A 112 5.74 -1.21 0.76
C THR A 112 4.57 -0.30 1.15
N SER A 113 3.41 -0.41 0.48
CA SER A 113 2.20 0.36 0.82
C SER A 113 1.58 -0.09 2.16
N THR A 114 1.98 -1.24 2.69
CA THR A 114 1.49 -1.78 3.97
C THR A 114 2.40 -1.45 5.15
N ILE A 115 3.57 -0.86 4.89
CA ILE A 115 4.56 -0.56 5.93
C ILE A 115 3.97 0.47 6.90
N THR A 116 3.96 0.11 8.18
CA THR A 116 3.59 1.01 9.27
C THR A 116 4.77 1.11 10.23
N ILE A 117 5.17 2.35 10.54
CA ILE A 117 6.27 2.63 11.48
C ILE A 117 5.70 3.26 12.74
N GLN A 118 6.04 2.65 13.87
CA GLN A 118 5.82 3.23 15.19
C GLN A 118 7.15 3.35 15.93
N VAL A 119 7.36 4.47 16.61
CA VAL A 119 8.55 4.68 17.43
C VAL A 119 8.14 4.94 18.87
N GLN A 120 8.76 4.19 19.77
CA GLN A 120 8.69 4.35 21.21
C GLN A 120 9.91 5.14 21.69
N ASN A 121 9.70 6.04 22.65
CA ASN A 121 10.75 6.93 23.13
C ASN A 121 11.92 6.17 23.78
N SER A 122 11.65 5.16 24.61
CA SER A 122 12.70 4.33 25.22
C SER A 122 12.12 3.04 25.79
N ALA A 123 12.96 2.13 26.27
CA ALA A 123 12.48 0.91 26.93
C ALA A 123 11.64 1.16 28.20
N SER A 124 11.81 2.33 28.85
CA SER A 124 11.08 2.70 30.07
C SER A 124 9.82 3.54 29.81
N ASP A 125 9.72 4.19 28.65
CA ASP A 125 8.54 4.95 28.23
C ASP A 125 7.81 4.16 27.14
N THR A 126 6.64 3.58 27.46
CA THR A 126 5.85 2.75 26.54
C THR A 126 5.01 3.55 25.55
N GLY A 127 5.06 4.88 25.57
CA GLY A 127 4.38 5.73 24.61
C GLY A 127 4.92 5.49 23.20
N VAL A 128 4.04 5.08 22.28
CA VAL A 128 4.36 4.92 20.85
C VAL A 128 3.76 6.06 20.05
N ALA A 129 4.48 6.49 19.01
CA ALA A 129 3.97 7.40 18.02
C ALA A 129 4.10 6.79 16.62
N THR A 130 3.04 6.88 15.82
CA THR A 130 3.07 6.53 14.40
C THR A 130 3.80 7.60 13.61
N TRP A 131 4.62 7.18 12.65
CA TRP A 131 5.33 8.05 11.72
C TRP A 131 4.69 7.97 10.34
N THR A 132 4.78 9.06 9.58
CA THR A 132 4.18 9.17 8.25
C THR A 132 5.24 8.92 7.17
N ASP A 133 4.86 8.25 6.08
CA ASP A 133 5.75 8.06 4.93
C ASP A 133 6.02 9.40 4.24
N GLY A 134 7.25 9.88 4.33
CA GLY A 134 7.74 11.10 3.70
C GLY A 134 7.80 11.02 2.18
N ASN A 135 7.80 9.83 1.57
CA ASN A 135 7.68 9.67 0.11
C ASN A 135 6.32 10.17 -0.40
N SER A 136 5.31 10.16 0.48
CA SER A 136 3.93 10.62 0.17
C SER A 136 3.72 12.12 0.36
N LEU A 137 4.71 12.84 0.90
CA LEU A 137 4.63 14.26 1.23
C LEU A 137 5.49 15.10 0.26
N ASP A 138 5.16 16.38 0.16
CA ASP A 138 6.09 17.35 -0.43
C ASP A 138 7.22 17.62 0.56
N VAL A 139 8.43 17.23 0.19
CA VAL A 139 9.62 17.39 1.03
C VAL A 139 9.86 18.83 1.47
N THR A 140 9.45 19.83 0.67
CA THR A 140 9.63 21.26 1.00
C THR A 140 8.72 21.73 2.14
N THR A 141 7.69 20.95 2.48
CA THR A 141 6.73 21.25 3.54
C THR A 141 7.06 20.55 4.86
N ILE A 142 8.05 19.65 4.86
CA ILE A 142 8.38 18.84 6.03
C ILE A 142 9.23 19.65 7.01
N SER A 143 8.74 19.81 8.24
CA SER A 143 9.47 20.50 9.30
C SER A 143 10.40 19.55 10.09
N SER A 144 11.39 20.13 10.78
CA SER A 144 12.36 19.43 11.63
C SER A 144 11.74 18.59 12.76
N ASN A 145 10.54 18.92 13.22
CA ASN A 145 9.88 18.21 14.31
C ASN A 145 8.85 17.17 13.82
N GLN A 146 8.63 17.09 12.51
CA GLN A 146 7.61 16.22 11.92
C GLN A 146 8.09 14.77 11.90
N LYS A 147 7.27 13.84 12.44
CA LYS A 147 7.58 12.41 12.49
C LYS A 147 7.38 11.76 11.12
N VAL A 148 8.43 11.76 10.29
CA VAL A 148 8.42 11.18 8.95
C VAL A 148 9.55 10.19 8.73
N PHE A 149 9.28 9.15 7.95
CA PHE A 149 10.27 8.17 7.52
C PHE A 149 10.26 8.05 6.00
N TRP A 150 11.34 7.57 5.39
CA TRP A 150 11.40 7.28 3.97
C TRP A 150 11.73 5.81 3.76
N ILE A 151 11.16 5.22 2.72
CA ILE A 151 11.45 3.84 2.32
C ILE A 151 12.32 3.89 1.07
N GLN A 152 13.37 3.08 1.06
CA GLN A 152 14.24 2.94 -0.10
C GLN A 152 14.52 1.46 -0.40
N GLU A 153 14.46 1.09 -1.68
CA GLU A 153 14.98 -0.20 -2.12
C GLU A 153 16.51 -0.23 -2.03
N VAL A 154 17.04 -1.34 -1.51
CA VAL A 154 18.47 -1.61 -1.34
C VAL A 154 18.82 -2.98 -1.95
N GLU A 155 20.00 -3.51 -1.64
CA GLU A 155 20.51 -4.75 -2.24
C GLU A 155 19.55 -5.93 -2.03
N GLY A 156 19.51 -6.84 -3.01
CA GLY A 156 18.68 -8.03 -2.94
C GLY A 156 17.16 -7.80 -2.98
N GLY A 157 16.69 -6.60 -3.37
CA GLY A 157 15.26 -6.27 -3.42
C GLY A 157 14.63 -6.15 -2.03
N THR A 158 15.45 -5.84 -1.02
CA THR A 158 14.99 -5.51 0.34
C THR A 158 14.83 -4.00 0.51
N TYR A 159 14.30 -3.58 1.65
CA TYR A 159 13.99 -2.18 1.91
C TYR A 159 14.68 -1.66 3.16
N GLU A 160 15.16 -0.42 3.10
CA GLU A 160 15.72 0.32 4.22
C GLU A 160 14.77 1.46 4.61
N ILE A 161 14.59 1.62 5.93
CA ILE A 161 13.83 2.72 6.51
C ILE A 161 14.80 3.81 6.95
N LEU A 162 14.62 5.00 6.41
CA LEU A 162 15.38 6.20 6.74
C LEU A 162 14.51 7.14 7.57
N PHE A 163 15.15 7.91 8.45
CA PHE A 163 14.49 8.88 9.32
C PHE A 163 15.08 10.27 9.13
N GLY A 164 14.41 11.28 9.69
CA GLY A 164 14.84 12.66 9.55
C GLY A 164 16.20 12.92 10.18
N ASP A 165 16.85 13.99 9.75
CA ASP A 165 18.14 14.44 10.28
C ASP A 165 17.99 15.62 11.27
N GLY A 166 16.76 16.05 11.56
CA GLY A 166 16.48 17.19 12.42
C GLY A 166 16.47 18.53 11.67
N ALA A 167 16.83 18.56 10.37
CA ALA A 167 16.54 19.67 9.47
C ALA A 167 15.27 19.37 8.67
N VAL A 168 15.21 18.18 8.07
CA VAL A 168 14.03 17.67 7.35
C VAL A 168 13.54 16.43 8.09
N GLY A 169 12.41 16.59 8.78
CA GLY A 169 11.84 15.53 9.60
C GLY A 169 12.57 15.34 10.93
N LYS A 170 11.87 14.70 11.87
CA LYS A 170 12.35 14.44 13.22
C LYS A 170 13.48 13.42 13.21
N GLN A 171 14.60 13.79 13.82
CA GLN A 171 15.69 12.87 14.10
C GLN A 171 15.33 11.90 15.23
N LEU A 172 15.77 10.65 15.09
CA LEU A 172 15.69 9.66 16.16
C LEU A 172 16.68 9.99 17.27
N ALA A 173 16.30 9.66 18.51
CA ALA A 173 17.19 9.74 19.67
C ALA A 173 17.75 8.36 20.01
N ASP A 174 18.92 8.35 20.65
CA ASP A 174 19.53 7.13 21.17
C ASP A 174 18.56 6.38 22.10
N GLY A 175 18.50 5.05 21.97
CA GLY A 175 17.60 4.21 22.76
C GLY A 175 16.13 4.23 22.32
N ASN A 176 15.74 5.01 21.30
CA ASN A 176 14.42 4.87 20.68
C ASN A 176 14.21 3.43 20.18
N ILE A 177 12.98 2.95 20.25
CA ILE A 177 12.61 1.61 19.75
C ILE A 177 11.70 1.78 18.54
N ILE A 178 12.14 1.28 17.40
CA ILE A 178 11.41 1.31 16.13
C ILE A 178 10.68 -0.01 15.97
N PHE A 179 9.37 0.05 15.74
CA PHE A 179 8.52 -1.06 15.33
C PHE A 179 8.12 -0.87 13.87
N ILE A 180 8.51 -1.84 13.04
CA ILE A 180 8.22 -1.89 11.62
C ILE A 180 7.24 -3.04 11.42
N GLU A 181 6.01 -2.73 11.04
CA GLU A 181 5.03 -3.71 10.61
C GLU A 181 4.90 -3.65 9.09
N TYR A 182 4.89 -4.80 8.42
CA TYR A 182 4.85 -4.88 6.97
C TYR A 182 4.21 -6.19 6.50
N MET A 183 3.72 -6.23 5.26
CA MET A 183 3.14 -7.43 4.66
C MET A 183 4.11 -8.05 3.65
N VAL A 184 4.33 -9.35 3.76
CA VAL A 184 4.95 -10.16 2.71
C VAL A 184 3.86 -10.86 1.91
N THR A 185 3.89 -10.68 0.58
CA THR A 185 2.84 -11.11 -0.34
C THR A 185 3.41 -11.96 -1.47
N SER A 186 2.54 -12.75 -2.10
CA SER A 186 2.84 -13.49 -3.33
C SER A 186 2.59 -12.67 -4.60
N GLY A 187 2.06 -11.44 -4.47
CA GLY A 187 1.83 -10.53 -5.59
C GLY A 187 0.57 -10.86 -6.39
N ASP A 188 0.72 -10.99 -7.70
CA ASP A 188 -0.38 -11.14 -8.67
C ASP A 188 -1.02 -12.53 -8.71
N VAL A 189 -0.35 -13.56 -8.17
CA VAL A 189 -0.84 -14.96 -8.21
C VAL A 189 -2.13 -15.16 -7.42
N ALA A 190 -2.42 -14.27 -6.48
CA ALA A 190 -3.64 -14.29 -5.67
C ALA A 190 -4.79 -13.46 -6.27
N ASN A 191 -4.56 -12.80 -7.42
CA ASN A 191 -5.63 -12.15 -8.16
C ASN A 191 -6.72 -13.17 -8.55
N LYS A 192 -7.97 -12.72 -8.58
CA LYS A 192 -9.19 -13.49 -8.86
C LYS A 192 -9.66 -14.43 -7.74
N ALA A 193 -9.01 -14.42 -6.56
CA ALA A 193 -9.58 -15.03 -5.36
C ALA A 193 -10.98 -14.43 -5.09
N SER A 194 -11.99 -15.29 -5.06
CA SER A 194 -13.40 -14.87 -5.03
C SER A 194 -14.22 -15.55 -3.94
N THR A 195 -13.70 -16.62 -3.33
CA THR A 195 -14.33 -17.34 -2.23
C THR A 195 -13.42 -17.29 -1.01
N PHE A 196 -13.94 -16.80 0.11
CA PHE A 196 -13.14 -16.60 1.32
C PHE A 196 -13.74 -17.36 2.49
N THR A 197 -12.87 -17.86 3.35
CA THR A 197 -13.23 -18.46 4.63
C THR A 197 -12.39 -17.83 5.71
N ALA A 198 -12.99 -17.42 6.84
CA ALA A 198 -12.22 -16.87 7.94
C ALA A 198 -11.41 -17.97 8.65
N VAL A 199 -10.22 -17.62 9.12
CA VAL A 199 -9.40 -18.49 9.96
C VAL A 199 -9.69 -18.13 11.41
N GLY A 200 -10.49 -18.96 12.08
CA GLY A 200 -10.93 -18.73 13.46
C GLY A 200 -12.16 -17.81 13.52
N THR A 201 -12.17 -16.91 14.50
CA THR A 201 -13.30 -16.00 14.75
C THR A 201 -13.13 -14.66 14.05
N VAL A 202 -14.24 -14.06 13.61
CA VAL A 202 -14.27 -12.67 13.13
C VAL A 202 -15.08 -11.84 14.11
N ALA A 203 -14.51 -10.73 14.59
CA ALA A 203 -15.09 -9.90 15.65
C ALA A 203 -15.49 -10.67 16.92
N GLY A 204 -14.73 -11.72 17.27
CA GLY A 204 -15.02 -12.59 18.42
C GLY A 204 -16.15 -13.60 18.19
N LEU A 205 -16.69 -13.69 16.97
CA LEU A 205 -17.80 -14.58 16.62
C LEU A 205 -17.32 -15.74 15.72
N SER A 206 -17.87 -16.93 15.94
CA SER A 206 -17.69 -18.12 15.09
C SER A 206 -18.48 -18.00 13.79
N SER A 207 -18.14 -18.85 12.81
CA SER A 207 -18.79 -18.89 11.49
C SER A 207 -20.29 -19.16 11.50
N SER A 208 -20.85 -19.68 12.61
CA SER A 208 -22.30 -19.83 12.80
C SER A 208 -23.03 -18.50 13.01
N ASN A 209 -22.31 -17.45 13.42
CA ASN A 209 -22.86 -16.17 13.86
C ASN A 209 -22.56 -15.03 12.89
N TYR A 210 -22.14 -15.36 11.66
CA TYR A 210 -22.01 -14.38 10.60
C TYR A 210 -22.21 -15.01 9.23
N VAL A 211 -22.61 -14.17 8.28
CA VAL A 211 -22.59 -14.47 6.85
C VAL A 211 -21.45 -13.68 6.23
N LEU A 212 -20.62 -14.34 5.44
CA LEU A 212 -19.51 -13.76 4.68
C LEU A 212 -19.78 -13.88 3.19
N THR A 213 -19.70 -12.77 2.47
CA THR A 213 -19.77 -12.71 1.01
C THR A 213 -18.64 -11.86 0.44
N THR A 214 -18.29 -12.10 -0.82
CA THR A 214 -17.29 -11.29 -1.54
C THR A 214 -17.99 -10.17 -2.28
N ALA A 215 -17.67 -8.92 -1.95
CA ALA A 215 -18.17 -7.75 -2.65
C ALA A 215 -17.33 -7.47 -3.91
N ASP A 216 -16.01 -7.47 -3.77
CA ASP A 216 -15.06 -7.38 -4.89
C ASP A 216 -14.06 -8.53 -4.81
N VAL A 217 -13.85 -9.22 -5.94
CA VAL A 217 -12.83 -10.26 -6.06
C VAL A 217 -11.42 -9.68 -5.90
N ALA A 218 -10.48 -10.50 -5.43
CA ALA A 218 -9.10 -10.08 -5.23
C ALA A 218 -8.51 -9.55 -6.55
N SER A 219 -7.91 -8.36 -6.50
CA SER A 219 -7.28 -7.74 -7.66
C SER A 219 -6.18 -6.76 -7.22
N GLY A 220 -5.44 -6.22 -8.19
CA GLY A 220 -4.40 -5.22 -7.92
C GLY A 220 -3.08 -5.80 -7.39
N GLY A 221 -2.99 -7.12 -7.21
CA GLY A 221 -1.72 -7.77 -6.96
C GLY A 221 -0.81 -7.66 -8.18
N SER A 222 0.46 -7.35 -7.97
CA SER A 222 1.44 -7.16 -9.04
C SER A 222 2.83 -7.61 -8.62
N PRO A 223 3.65 -8.09 -9.57
CA PRO A 223 5.05 -8.34 -9.30
C PRO A 223 5.79 -7.02 -9.07
N ILE A 224 7.00 -7.12 -8.51
CA ILE A 224 7.94 -6.01 -8.43
C ILE A 224 8.19 -5.42 -9.83
N GLU A 225 8.37 -4.10 -9.94
CA GLU A 225 8.53 -3.45 -11.24
C GLU A 225 9.68 -4.06 -12.04
N SER A 226 9.45 -4.41 -13.32
CA SER A 226 10.53 -4.97 -14.14
C SER A 226 11.63 -3.94 -14.43
N VAL A 227 12.87 -4.43 -14.61
CA VAL A 227 14.01 -3.58 -14.97
C VAL A 227 13.77 -2.77 -16.26
N THR A 228 13.07 -3.36 -17.22
CA THR A 228 12.72 -2.70 -18.48
C THR A 228 11.72 -1.55 -18.26
N SER A 229 10.68 -1.79 -17.45
CA SER A 229 9.73 -0.75 -17.06
C SER A 229 10.44 0.42 -16.39
N LEU A 230 11.27 0.12 -15.38
CA LEU A 230 11.98 1.12 -14.59
C LEU A 230 12.90 1.99 -15.47
N LYS A 231 13.64 1.39 -16.42
CA LYS A 231 14.49 2.12 -17.37
C LYS A 231 13.70 3.08 -18.28
N ASN A 232 12.50 2.66 -18.68
CA ASN A 232 11.67 3.45 -19.59
C ASN A 232 10.91 4.56 -18.84
N ASN A 233 10.50 4.31 -17.60
CA ASN A 233 9.66 5.21 -16.82
C ASN A 233 10.48 6.21 -16.01
N ALA A 234 11.61 5.82 -15.41
CA ALA A 234 12.36 6.71 -14.52
C ALA A 234 12.82 8.03 -15.17
N PRO A 235 13.35 8.05 -16.41
CA PRO A 235 13.69 9.32 -17.07
C PRO A 235 12.49 10.22 -17.33
N LYS A 236 11.32 9.62 -17.65
CA LYS A 236 10.08 10.36 -17.93
C LYS A 236 9.47 10.94 -16.66
N LEU A 237 9.43 10.16 -15.58
CA LEU A 237 9.01 10.62 -14.26
C LEU A 237 9.85 11.79 -13.76
N TYR A 238 11.16 11.73 -13.98
CA TYR A 238 12.07 12.83 -13.67
C TYR A 238 11.76 14.09 -14.51
N GLN A 239 11.55 13.93 -15.82
CA GLN A 239 11.17 15.04 -16.70
C GLN A 239 9.83 15.68 -16.32
N ALA A 240 8.85 14.88 -15.89
CA ALA A 240 7.55 15.36 -15.44
C ALA A 240 7.61 16.16 -14.13
N GLN A 241 8.71 16.06 -13.36
CA GLN A 241 8.89 16.74 -12.07
C GLN A 241 7.71 16.53 -11.09
N LYS A 242 7.11 15.33 -11.09
CA LYS A 242 5.92 14.97 -10.30
C LYS A 242 4.66 15.81 -10.60
N ARG A 243 4.56 16.47 -11.77
CA ARG A 243 3.38 17.23 -12.22
C ARG A 243 2.70 16.55 -13.39
N ALA A 244 1.37 16.59 -13.43
CA ALA A 244 0.58 15.97 -14.49
C ALA A 244 0.02 17.02 -15.47
N THR A 245 0.87 17.56 -16.35
CA THR A 245 0.46 18.62 -17.29
C THR A 245 0.19 18.07 -18.70
N THR A 246 1.03 17.16 -19.18
CA THR A 246 0.92 16.58 -20.53
C THR A 246 0.41 15.15 -20.50
N LYS A 247 -0.11 14.64 -21.63
CA LYS A 247 -0.58 13.24 -21.78
C LYS A 247 0.49 12.22 -21.34
N GLU A 248 1.77 12.49 -21.65
CA GLU A 248 2.89 11.64 -21.25
C GLU A 248 3.23 11.75 -19.76
N ASP A 249 2.97 12.89 -19.10
CA ASP A 249 3.13 13.04 -17.66
C ASP A 249 2.10 12.20 -16.91
N TYR A 250 0.81 12.31 -17.26
CA TYR A 250 -0.26 11.47 -16.70
C TYR A 250 0.08 9.99 -16.85
N LYS A 251 0.58 9.59 -18.03
CA LYS A 251 0.98 8.21 -18.32
C LYS A 251 2.13 7.76 -17.43
N SER A 252 3.17 8.56 -17.34
CA SER A 252 4.38 8.22 -16.60
C SER A 252 4.12 8.16 -15.10
N ILE A 253 3.32 9.10 -14.55
CA ILE A 253 2.89 9.10 -13.15
C ILE A 253 2.08 7.84 -12.85
N LEU A 254 1.07 7.51 -13.67
CA LEU A 254 0.25 6.32 -13.47
C LEU A 254 1.05 5.03 -13.47
N LEU A 255 1.94 4.85 -14.45
CA LEU A 255 2.79 3.66 -14.54
C LEU A 255 3.87 3.64 -13.43
N GLY A 256 4.28 4.82 -12.96
CA GLY A 256 5.21 4.98 -11.85
C GLY A 256 4.60 4.65 -10.49
N GLU A 257 3.30 4.82 -10.31
CA GLU A 257 2.62 4.53 -9.03
C GLU A 257 2.00 3.13 -8.97
N ARG A 258 1.77 2.52 -10.13
CA ARG A 258 1.00 1.29 -10.23
C ARG A 258 1.60 0.33 -11.24
N SER A 259 2.19 -0.73 -10.71
CA SER A 259 2.71 -1.85 -11.51
C SER A 259 1.62 -2.82 -11.97
N ASP A 260 0.38 -2.69 -11.49
CA ASP A 260 -0.75 -3.53 -11.89
C ASP A 260 -1.47 -3.03 -13.15
N ILE A 261 -1.04 -1.92 -13.75
CA ILE A 261 -1.54 -1.40 -15.03
C ILE A 261 -0.91 -2.15 -16.20
N GLU A 262 -1.73 -2.84 -17.01
CA GLU A 262 -1.29 -3.50 -18.24
C GLU A 262 -1.12 -2.48 -19.37
N SER A 263 -2.09 -1.59 -19.54
CA SER A 263 -2.04 -0.52 -20.54
C SER A 263 -2.85 0.69 -20.11
N VAL A 264 -2.42 1.86 -20.60
CA VAL A 264 -3.06 3.15 -20.34
C VAL A 264 -3.11 3.98 -21.61
N THR A 265 -4.28 4.57 -21.87
CA THR A 265 -4.51 5.54 -22.93
C THR A 265 -5.08 6.80 -22.31
N ILE A 266 -4.46 7.93 -22.63
CA ILE A 266 -4.86 9.26 -22.13
C ILE A 266 -5.15 10.16 -23.31
N TYR A 267 -6.28 10.84 -23.26
CA TYR A 267 -6.65 11.85 -24.24
C TYR A 267 -7.29 13.05 -23.54
N GLY A 268 -7.10 14.23 -24.13
CA GLY A 268 -7.69 15.45 -23.62
C GLY A 268 -9.17 15.50 -24.00
N GLY A 269 -9.97 16.17 -23.18
CA GLY A 269 -11.39 16.30 -23.46
C GLY A 269 -11.69 17.13 -24.70
N GLU A 270 -10.74 17.93 -25.18
CA GLU A 270 -10.76 18.55 -26.52
C GLU A 270 -10.83 17.51 -27.65
N ASP A 271 -10.28 16.30 -27.44
CA ASP A 271 -10.30 15.19 -28.40
C ASP A 271 -11.52 14.27 -28.20
N ALA A 272 -12.38 14.54 -27.21
CA ALA A 272 -13.58 13.74 -26.92
C ALA A 272 -14.73 14.06 -27.88
N SER A 273 -15.69 13.14 -28.00
CA SER A 273 -16.93 13.36 -28.77
C SER A 273 -18.16 13.16 -27.86
N PRO A 274 -18.89 14.23 -27.50
CA PRO A 274 -18.63 15.64 -27.82
C PRO A 274 -17.41 16.20 -27.05
N PRO A 275 -16.73 17.25 -27.55
CA PRO A 275 -15.59 17.86 -26.85
C PRO A 275 -15.96 18.44 -25.49
N VAL A 276 -15.15 18.17 -24.48
CA VAL A 276 -15.30 18.70 -23.10
C VAL A 276 -13.96 19.25 -22.61
N TYR A 277 -13.72 20.53 -22.85
CA TYR A 277 -12.49 21.21 -22.44
C TYR A 277 -12.27 21.18 -20.91
N GLY A 278 -11.00 21.21 -20.51
CA GLY A 278 -10.60 21.18 -19.09
C GLY A 278 -10.76 19.81 -18.42
N LYS A 279 -11.08 18.76 -19.19
CA LYS A 279 -11.07 17.38 -18.71
C LYS A 279 -9.95 16.58 -19.36
N VAL A 280 -9.41 15.63 -18.62
CA VAL A 280 -8.50 14.61 -19.13
C VAL A 280 -9.19 13.27 -18.91
N TYR A 281 -9.26 12.47 -19.98
CA TYR A 281 -9.82 11.14 -19.95
C TYR A 281 -8.69 10.11 -19.89
N ILE A 282 -8.81 9.20 -18.93
CA ILE A 282 -7.81 8.17 -18.67
C ILE A 282 -8.51 6.81 -18.75
N ALA A 283 -8.15 6.03 -19.75
CA ALA A 283 -8.57 4.65 -19.90
C ALA A 283 -7.44 3.74 -19.41
N VAL A 284 -7.71 2.93 -18.39
CA VAL A 284 -6.72 2.04 -17.78
C VAL A 284 -7.22 0.60 -17.82
N LYS A 285 -6.38 -0.30 -18.34
CA LYS A 285 -6.61 -1.74 -18.31
C LYS A 285 -5.76 -2.35 -17.18
N PRO A 286 -6.36 -2.94 -16.13
CA PRO A 286 -5.62 -3.70 -15.14
C PRO A 286 -5.05 -5.00 -15.71
N THR A 287 -3.93 -5.43 -15.15
CA THR A 287 -3.36 -6.73 -15.44
C THR A 287 -4.32 -7.83 -14.98
N GLY A 288 -4.67 -8.73 -15.90
CA GLY A 288 -5.48 -9.92 -15.61
C GLY A 288 -6.98 -9.69 -15.41
N ASN A 289 -7.47 -8.45 -15.51
CA ASN A 289 -8.88 -8.09 -15.35
C ASN A 289 -9.37 -7.14 -16.48
N ALA A 290 -10.68 -7.11 -16.73
CA ALA A 290 -11.24 -6.22 -17.76
C ALA A 290 -11.37 -4.76 -17.29
N SER A 291 -11.51 -4.51 -15.98
CA SER A 291 -11.63 -3.18 -15.40
C SER A 291 -11.32 -3.18 -13.91
N TYR A 292 -10.94 -2.03 -13.36
CA TYR A 292 -10.83 -1.81 -11.92
C TYR A 292 -12.20 -1.65 -11.24
N SER A 293 -12.28 -1.97 -9.95
CA SER A 293 -13.42 -1.62 -9.10
C SER A 293 -13.61 -0.10 -9.00
N SER A 294 -14.83 0.35 -8.69
CA SER A 294 -15.14 1.78 -8.57
C SER A 294 -14.27 2.47 -7.51
N ALA A 295 -14.06 1.83 -6.35
CA ALA A 295 -13.20 2.35 -5.29
C ALA A 295 -11.75 2.55 -5.76
N THR A 296 -11.24 1.61 -6.56
CA THR A 296 -9.89 1.71 -7.12
C THR A 296 -9.78 2.86 -8.13
N LYS A 297 -10.81 3.06 -8.96
CA LYS A 297 -10.88 4.19 -9.90
C LYS A 297 -10.89 5.53 -9.16
N ASP A 298 -11.65 5.64 -8.08
CA ASP A 298 -11.71 6.85 -7.25
C ASP A 298 -10.36 7.12 -6.55
N SER A 299 -9.70 6.07 -6.06
CA SER A 299 -8.35 6.19 -5.48
C SER A 299 -7.33 6.71 -6.50
N ILE A 300 -7.33 6.19 -7.74
CA ILE A 300 -6.46 6.68 -8.82
C ILE A 300 -6.75 8.15 -9.12
N LYS A 301 -8.04 8.48 -9.26
CA LYS A 301 -8.47 9.85 -9.56
C LYS A 301 -7.99 10.84 -8.49
N SER A 302 -8.18 10.52 -7.22
CA SER A 302 -7.73 11.39 -6.12
C SER A 302 -6.21 11.54 -6.07
N ALA A 303 -5.45 10.48 -6.33
CA ALA A 303 -3.99 10.54 -6.38
C ALA A 303 -3.48 11.48 -7.49
N ILE A 304 -4.11 11.44 -8.67
CA ILE A 304 -3.74 12.32 -9.80
C ILE A 304 -4.16 13.77 -9.55
N LEU A 305 -5.37 14.01 -9.01
CA LEU A 305 -5.88 15.36 -8.78
C LEU A 305 -5.00 16.18 -7.83
N ASN A 306 -4.39 15.54 -6.82
CA ASN A 306 -3.46 16.20 -5.90
C ASN A 306 -2.17 16.72 -6.59
N ARG A 307 -1.91 16.32 -7.84
CA ARG A 307 -0.75 16.72 -8.65
C ARG A 307 -1.09 17.65 -9.81
N ASN A 308 -2.39 17.92 -10.01
CA ASN A 308 -2.85 18.94 -10.92
C ASN A 308 -2.83 20.28 -10.18
N SER A 309 -1.73 21.01 -10.36
CA SER A 309 -1.65 22.44 -10.05
C SER A 309 -2.37 23.25 -11.12
#